data_AF-A0A850JF22-F1
#
_entry.id   AF-A0A850JF22-F1
#
_cell.length_a   1.000
_cell.length_b   1.000
_cell.length_c   1.000
_cell.angle_alpha   90.00
_cell.angle_beta   90.00
_cell.angle_gamma   90.00
#
_symmetry.space_group_name_H-M   'P 1'
#
loop_
_entity.id
_entity.type
_entity.pdbx_description
1 polymer ?
#
loop_
_entity_poly.entity_id
_entity_poly.type
_entity_poly.pdbx_seq_one_letter_code
_entity_poly.pdbx_strand_id
1 'polypeptide(L)'
;MSWVGLDDPGQGIVIDFSGEAPMVTDGPYGETKELFGGFFLLDVASQQEAVEWAKRVPAAPGSKIEVRRVPASNEVPQGDG
;
A
#
# COMPACT_ATOMS: atom_id res chain seq x y z
N MET A 1 0.20 7.15 -15.90
CA MET A 1 -0.51 6.86 -14.64
C MET A 1 -1.15 5.48 -14.78
N SER A 2 -0.57 4.47 -14.16
CA SER A 2 -1.14 3.11 -14.12
C SER A 2 -1.82 2.90 -12.79
N TRP A 3 -3.11 2.57 -12.79
CA TRP A 3 -3.83 2.15 -11.60
C TRP A 3 -3.71 0.64 -11.44
N VAL A 4 -3.29 0.18 -10.27
CA VAL A 4 -3.31 -1.24 -9.90
C VAL A 4 -4.25 -1.35 -8.71
N GLY A 5 -5.52 -1.65 -8.98
CA GLY A 5 -6.47 -2.04 -7.93
C GLY A 5 -6.13 -3.44 -7.43
N LEU A 6 -6.29 -3.67 -6.13
CA LEU A 6 -6.24 -5.01 -5.57
C LEU A 6 -7.59 -5.71 -5.78
N ASP A 7 -7.52 -7.02 -6.07
CA ASP A 7 -8.69 -7.89 -6.18
C ASP A 7 -9.29 -8.17 -4.78
N ASP A 8 -10.34 -8.98 -4.69
CA ASP A 8 -11.00 -9.31 -3.43
C ASP A 8 -9.98 -9.75 -2.36
N PRO A 9 -9.97 -9.10 -1.18
CA PRO A 9 -8.97 -9.37 -0.15
C PRO A 9 -9.09 -10.77 0.47
N GLY A 10 -10.23 -11.46 0.29
CA GLY A 10 -10.39 -12.87 0.63
C GLY A 10 -9.62 -13.82 -0.29
N GLN A 11 -9.11 -13.35 -1.43
CA GLN A 11 -8.24 -14.10 -2.33
C GLN A 11 -6.74 -13.75 -2.15
N GLY A 12 -6.42 -12.94 -1.14
CA GLY A 12 -5.05 -12.58 -0.79
C GLY A 12 -4.25 -13.74 -0.19
N ILE A 13 -2.94 -13.70 -0.39
CA ILE A 13 -1.96 -14.52 0.33
C ILE A 13 -1.13 -13.59 1.22
N VAL A 14 -0.98 -13.97 2.47
CA VAL A 14 -0.19 -13.25 3.47
C VAL A 14 1.03 -14.08 3.83
N ILE A 15 2.19 -13.44 3.85
CA ILE A 15 3.43 -14.05 4.32
C ILE A 15 3.85 -13.32 5.61
N ASP A 16 3.83 -14.04 6.72
CA ASP A 16 4.25 -13.55 8.03
C ASP A 16 5.70 -13.94 8.31
N PHE A 17 6.54 -12.94 8.61
CA PHE A 17 7.96 -13.09 8.91
C PHE A 17 8.28 -12.95 10.41
N SER A 18 7.27 -12.96 11.28
CA SER A 18 7.42 -12.79 12.74
C SER A 18 8.04 -13.99 13.45
N GLY A 19 8.00 -15.17 12.83
CA GLY A 19 8.60 -16.41 13.34
C GLY A 19 10.03 -16.64 12.83
N GLU A 20 10.60 -17.80 13.19
CA GLU A 20 11.92 -18.24 12.71
C GLU A 20 11.94 -18.54 11.19
N ALA A 21 10.76 -18.81 10.61
CA ALA A 21 10.59 -19.05 9.17
C ALA A 21 9.31 -18.35 8.66
N PRO A 22 9.27 -17.92 7.38
CA PRO A 22 8.08 -17.30 6.80
C PRO A 22 6.88 -18.25 6.81
N MET A 23 5.74 -17.80 7.33
CA MET A 23 4.48 -18.55 7.33
C MET A 23 3.53 -17.99 6.29
N VAL A 24 2.88 -18.86 5.52
CA VAL A 24 1.94 -18.48 4.45
C VAL A 24 0.51 -18.75 4.91
N THR A 25 -0.36 -17.75 4.83
CA THR A 25 -1.78 -17.86 5.20
C THR A 25 -2.69 -17.28 4.12
N ASP A 26 -3.84 -17.92 3.90
CA ASP A 26 -4.89 -17.42 3.03
C ASP A 26 -5.69 -16.30 3.73
N GLY A 27 -6.17 -15.34 2.95
CA GLY A 27 -7.03 -14.26 3.41
C GLY A 27 -6.31 -12.91 3.52
N PRO A 28 -6.98 -11.89 4.05
CA PRO A 28 -6.42 -10.54 4.15
C PRO A 28 -5.27 -10.49 5.18
N TYR A 29 -4.37 -9.52 4.98
CA TYR A 29 -3.26 -9.21 5.91
C TYR A 29 -3.71 -8.92 7.36
N GLY A 30 -5.00 -8.67 7.62
CA GLY A 30 -5.54 -8.59 8.98
C GLY A 30 -7.07 -8.59 9.05
N GLU A 31 -7.62 -8.72 10.26
CA GLU A 31 -9.05 -8.48 10.53
C GLU A 31 -9.30 -6.96 10.58
N THR A 32 -9.61 -6.31 9.46
CA THR A 32 -9.84 -4.86 9.49
C THR A 32 -11.12 -4.41 8.81
N LYS A 33 -11.90 -3.61 9.56
CA LYS A 33 -13.04 -2.80 9.11
C LYS A 33 -12.71 -1.85 7.95
N GLU A 34 -11.43 -1.61 7.67
CA GLU A 34 -10.95 -0.81 6.56
C GLU A 34 -10.04 -1.70 5.71
N LEU A 35 -10.52 -2.08 4.52
CA LEU A 35 -9.80 -2.90 3.56
C LEU A 35 -8.80 -2.02 2.78
N PHE A 36 -7.57 -2.48 2.65
CA PHE A 36 -6.57 -1.82 1.81
C PHE A 36 -6.83 -2.18 0.33
N GLY A 37 -7.35 -1.23 -0.44
CA GLY A 37 -7.76 -1.46 -1.84
C GLY A 37 -6.64 -1.29 -2.89
N GLY A 38 -5.45 -0.88 -2.47
CA GLY A 38 -4.29 -0.68 -3.35
C GLY A 38 -3.52 0.61 -3.06
N PHE A 39 -2.54 0.90 -3.92
CA PHE A 39 -1.70 2.09 -3.81
C PHE A 39 -1.37 2.67 -5.19
N PHE A 40 -0.88 3.91 -5.18
CA PHE A 40 -0.38 4.60 -6.37
C PHE A 40 1.07 5.04 -6.09
N LEU A 41 1.93 4.91 -7.10
CA LEU A 41 3.23 5.58 -7.10
C LEU A 41 3.12 6.82 -7.99
N LEU A 42 3.43 7.98 -7.40
CA LEU A 42 3.41 9.27 -8.07
C LEU A 42 4.83 9.82 -8.11
N ASP A 43 5.29 10.19 -9.30
CA ASP A 43 6.49 11.00 -9.48
C ASP A 43 6.04 12.46 -9.62
N VAL A 44 6.26 13.25 -8.57
CA VAL A 44 5.76 14.62 -8.44
C VAL A 44 6.80 15.48 -7.74
N ALA A 45 6.78 16.78 -8.00
CA ALA A 45 7.78 17.70 -7.48
C ALA A 45 7.60 18.01 -5.98
N SER A 46 6.43 17.73 -5.42
CA SER A 46 6.13 18.03 -4.00
C SER A 46 5.03 17.14 -3.42
N GLN A 47 4.97 17.07 -2.09
CA GLN A 47 3.87 16.41 -1.38
C GLN A 47 2.52 17.08 -1.66
N GLN A 48 2.49 18.41 -1.81
CA GLN A 48 1.25 19.13 -2.12
C GLN A 48 0.69 18.70 -3.49
N GLU A 49 1.56 18.51 -4.47
CA GLU A 49 1.16 17.99 -5.78
C GLU A 49 0.61 16.55 -5.67
N ALA A 50 1.23 15.68 -4.86
CA ALA A 50 0.68 14.34 -4.58
C ALA A 50 -0.73 14.40 -3.95
N VAL A 51 -0.96 15.35 -3.03
CA VAL A 51 -2.27 15.55 -2.40
C VAL A 51 -3.33 15.98 -3.42
N GLU A 52 -2.99 16.90 -4.33
CA GLU A 52 -3.91 17.31 -5.40
C GLU A 52 -4.24 16.17 -6.37
N TRP A 53 -3.29 15.27 -6.61
CA TRP A 53 -3.54 14.05 -7.36
C TRP A 53 -4.45 13.07 -6.60
N ALA A 54 -4.21 12.86 -5.30
CA ALA A 54 -5.01 11.94 -4.48
C ALA A 54 -6.49 12.35 -4.43
N LYS A 55 -6.79 13.66 -4.42
CA LYS A 55 -8.18 14.19 -4.46
C LYS A 55 -8.96 13.84 -5.74
N ARG A 56 -8.26 13.45 -6.82
CA ARG A 56 -8.89 13.09 -8.10
C ARG A 56 -9.25 11.60 -8.18
N VAL A 57 -8.83 10.80 -7.21
CA VAL A 57 -9.16 9.36 -7.18
C VAL A 57 -10.67 9.21 -6.96
N PRO A 58 -11.37 8.42 -7.79
CA PRO A 58 -12.81 8.18 -7.65
C PRO A 58 -13.08 7.20 -6.48
N ALA A 59 -12.76 7.60 -5.25
CA ALA A 59 -12.94 6.80 -4.06
C ALA A 59 -14.41 6.78 -3.59
N ALA A 60 -14.87 5.67 -3.05
CA ALA A 60 -16.22 5.56 -2.49
C ALA A 60 -16.39 6.46 -1.25
N PRO A 61 -17.58 7.02 -0.97
CA PRO A 61 -17.84 7.79 0.24
C PRO A 61 -17.39 7.05 1.52
N GLY A 62 -16.68 7.74 2.41
CA GLY A 62 -16.11 7.15 3.63
C GLY A 62 -14.72 6.52 3.46
N SER A 63 -14.21 6.42 2.24
CA SER A 63 -12.84 5.97 1.97
C SER A 63 -11.82 7.02 2.41
N LYS A 64 -10.62 6.56 2.80
CA LYS A 64 -9.47 7.40 3.14
C LYS A 64 -8.29 7.04 2.24
N ILE A 65 -7.48 8.04 1.89
CA ILE A 65 -6.21 7.85 1.18
C ILE A 65 -5.11 8.49 2.03
N GLU A 66 -4.06 7.73 2.32
CA GLU A 66 -2.85 8.23 2.95
C GLU A 66 -1.82 8.61 1.88
N VAL A 67 -1.20 9.80 2.01
CA VAL A 67 -0.12 10.24 1.12
C VAL A 67 1.19 10.16 1.88
N ARG A 68 2.10 9.29 1.41
CA ARG A 68 3.40 9.04 2.04
C ARG A 68 4.53 9.15 1.02
N ARG A 69 5.64 9.80 1.39
CA ARG A 69 6.86 9.82 0.58
C ARG A 69 7.49 8.43 0.58
N VAL A 70 7.87 7.94 -0.60
CA VAL A 70 8.74 6.77 -0.72
C VAL A 70 10.19 7.26 -0.59
N PRO A 71 10.99 6.70 0.35
CA PRO A 71 12.40 7.04 0.46
C PRO A 71 13.16 6.65 -0.81
N ALA A 72 14.19 7.41 -1.18
CA ALA A 72 15.05 7.02 -2.29
C ALA A 72 15.74 5.69 -1.96
N SER A 73 16.07 4.89 -2.97
CA SER A 73 16.70 3.57 -2.77
C SER A 73 18.01 3.62 -1.97
N ASN A 74 18.70 4.77 -1.97
CA ASN A 74 19.92 5.01 -1.18
C ASN A 74 19.66 5.39 0.29
N GLU A 75 18.40 5.63 0.67
CA GLU A 75 17.98 5.96 2.04
C GLU A 75 17.37 4.75 2.76
N VAL A 76 17.12 3.65 2.04
CA VAL A 76 16.63 2.40 2.64
C VAL A 76 17.81 1.72 3.31
N PRO A 77 17.76 1.42 4.62
CA PRO A 77 18.77 0.58 5.26
C PRO A 77 18.86 -0.72 4.45
N GLN A 78 20.02 -0.98 3.85
CA GLN A 78 20.25 -2.24 3.18
C GLN A 78 20.21 -3.31 4.27
N GLY A 79 19.15 -4.11 4.27
CA GLY A 79 19.02 -5.19 5.24
C GLY A 79 20.18 -6.15 5.02
N ASP A 80 21.06 -6.26 6.02
CA ASP A 80 22.05 -7.32 6.09
C ASP A 80 21.27 -8.63 6.32
N GLY A 81 21.06 -9.37 5.24
CA GLY A 81 20.41 -10.68 5.26
C GLY A 81 21.25 -11.76 5.94
#